data_AF-A0AA88Q5F6-F1
#
_entry.id   AF-A0AA88Q5F6-F1
#
_cell.length_a   1.000
_cell.length_b   1.000
_cell.length_c   1.000
_cell.angle_alpha   90.00
_cell.angle_beta   90.00
_cell.angle_gamma   90.00
#
_symmetry.space_group_name_H-M   'P 1'
#
loop_
_entity.id
_entity.type
_entity.pdbx_description
1 polymer ?
#
loop_
_entity_poly.entity_id
_entity_poly.type
_entity_poly.pdbx_seq_one_letter_code
_entity_poly.pdbx_strand_id
1 'polypeptide(L)'
;MSGEMDSSATKPVWEQNDMLKLLDAMKMNLPKKDMTKYKMSESQLDWEKVAFKSYSGEMCKQKWQEVSRETRKFRTLTELITDAQEHAKNPYKGRKMKKHPDYPKKPLTPYFRFFLEKRAHYLKLHPKMNNAELSKILTKEYKELPDSEKEKYVNDFLKEKESYMFRLQKFQQDHPEICHQTCLQ
;
A
#
# COMPACT_ATOMS: atom_id res chain seq x y z
N MET A 1 5.64 46.45 -32.78
CA MET A 1 4.46 46.53 -31.91
C MET A 1 4.07 45.12 -31.54
N SER A 2 4.65 44.60 -30.47
CA SER A 2 4.29 43.28 -29.94
C SER A 2 3.22 43.50 -28.87
N GLY A 3 1.98 43.15 -29.19
CA GLY A 3 0.88 43.20 -28.24
C GLY A 3 0.97 42.02 -27.28
N GLU A 4 1.36 42.30 -26.04
CA GLU A 4 1.19 41.38 -24.92
C GLU A 4 -0.31 41.35 -24.57
N MET A 5 -0.98 40.24 -24.90
CA MET A 5 -2.33 39.94 -24.43
C MET A 5 -2.20 39.30 -23.05
N ASP A 6 -2.33 40.14 -22.02
CA ASP A 6 -2.48 39.74 -20.63
C ASP A 6 -3.83 39.00 -20.46
N SER A 7 -3.77 37.67 -20.39
CA SER A 7 -4.92 36.83 -20.01
C SER A 7 -4.99 36.76 -18.48
N SER A 8 -5.43 37.87 -17.88
CA SER A 8 -5.85 37.87 -16.48
C SER A 8 -7.20 37.17 -16.36
N ALA A 9 -7.18 35.83 -16.36
CA ALA A 9 -8.33 35.04 -15.97
C ALA A 9 -8.65 35.35 -14.50
N THR A 10 -9.62 36.25 -14.28
CA THR A 10 -10.21 36.53 -12.96
C THR A 10 -10.65 35.22 -12.34
N LYS A 11 -9.96 34.78 -11.28
CA LYS A 11 -10.35 33.59 -10.53
C LYS A 11 -11.78 33.79 -10.02
N PRO A 12 -12.69 32.83 -10.25
CA PRO A 12 -14.08 32.98 -9.80
C PRO A 12 -14.11 33.04 -8.26
N VAL A 13 -14.86 34.02 -7.74
CA VAL A 13 -15.03 34.23 -6.31
C VAL A 13 -16.00 33.17 -5.78
N TRP A 14 -15.57 32.41 -4.76
CA TRP A 14 -16.38 31.36 -4.14
C TRP A 14 -17.27 31.94 -3.04
N GLU A 15 -18.59 31.84 -3.22
CA GLU A 15 -19.57 32.20 -2.19
C GLU A 15 -19.76 31.07 -1.17
N GLN A 16 -20.32 31.39 0.00
CA GLN A 16 -20.61 30.40 1.05
C GLN A 16 -21.50 29.25 0.56
N ASN A 17 -22.52 29.56 -0.25
CA ASN A 17 -23.41 28.55 -0.82
C ASN A 17 -22.68 27.62 -1.81
N ASP A 18 -21.69 28.14 -2.54
CA ASP A 18 -20.89 27.32 -3.46
C ASP A 18 -19.97 26.38 -2.69
N MET A 19 -19.42 26.82 -1.56
CA MET A 19 -18.64 25.96 -0.67
C MET A 19 -19.50 24.82 -0.09
N LEU A 20 -20.74 25.09 0.34
CA LEU A 20 -21.65 24.06 0.83
C LEU A 20 -22.02 23.05 -0.27
N LYS A 21 -22.30 23.53 -1.48
CA LYS A 21 -22.57 22.67 -2.64
C LYS A 21 -21.40 21.78 -3.02
N LEU A 22 -20.17 22.31 -2.94
CA LEU A 22 -18.96 21.51 -3.11
C LEU A 22 -18.91 20.36 -2.10
N LEU A 23 -19.13 20.66 -0.81
CA LEU A 23 -19.09 19.65 0.26
C LEU A 23 -20.18 18.59 0.10
N ASP A 24 -21.39 18.99 -0.30
CA ASP A 24 -22.49 18.06 -0.59
C ASP A 24 -22.19 17.19 -1.81
N ALA A 25 -21.67 17.77 -2.89
CA ALA A 25 -21.25 17.02 -4.07
C ALA A 25 -20.13 16.01 -3.74
N MET A 26 -19.16 16.40 -2.92
CA MET A 26 -18.13 15.50 -2.42
C MET A 26 -18.74 14.35 -1.61
N LYS A 27 -19.65 14.65 -0.68
CA LYS A 27 -20.33 13.65 0.16
C LYS A 27 -21.11 12.63 -0.68
N MET A 28 -21.78 13.06 -1.75
CA MET A 28 -22.52 12.18 -2.66
C MET A 28 -21.61 11.26 -3.49
N ASN A 29 -20.37 11.70 -3.76
CA ASN A 29 -19.38 10.94 -4.52
C ASN A 29 -18.46 10.09 -3.63
N LEU A 30 -18.62 10.13 -2.31
CA LEU A 30 -17.91 9.24 -1.39
C LEU A 30 -18.66 7.91 -1.20
N PRO A 31 -17.94 6.80 -0.92
CA PRO A 31 -18.57 5.55 -0.55
C PRO A 31 -19.45 5.71 0.70
N LYS A 32 -20.62 5.06 0.73
CA LYS A 32 -21.53 5.05 1.91
C LYS A 32 -20.84 4.61 3.20
N LYS A 33 -19.81 3.76 3.07
CA LYS A 33 -18.94 3.31 4.16
C LYS A 33 -17.49 3.50 3.76
N ASP A 34 -16.97 4.72 3.92
CA ASP A 34 -15.56 5.00 3.70
C ASP A 34 -14.72 4.51 4.88
N MET A 35 -14.09 3.35 4.71
CA MET A 35 -13.17 2.75 5.69
C MET A 35 -11.70 3.01 5.34
N THR A 36 -11.45 3.78 4.28
CA THR A 36 -10.09 4.04 3.83
C THR A 36 -9.53 5.26 4.56
N LYS A 37 -8.20 5.41 4.51
CA LYS A 37 -7.58 6.59 5.11
C LYS A 37 -8.03 7.81 4.32
N TYR A 38 -8.41 8.87 5.02
CA TYR A 38 -8.78 10.18 4.44
C TYR A 38 -8.00 10.56 3.16
N LYS A 39 -6.67 10.48 3.19
CA LYS A 39 -5.82 10.85 2.03
C LYS A 39 -6.01 9.94 0.81
N MET A 40 -6.33 8.67 1.04
CA MET A 40 -6.65 7.72 -0.01
C MET A 40 -8.01 8.06 -0.64
N SER A 41 -9.04 8.24 0.18
CA SER A 41 -10.38 8.61 -0.30
C SER A 41 -10.35 9.91 -1.11
N GLU A 42 -9.66 10.93 -0.59
CA GLU A 42 -9.46 12.23 -1.27
C GLU A 42 -8.81 12.07 -2.64
N SER A 43 -7.81 11.18 -2.77
CA SER A 43 -7.11 10.95 -4.04
C SER A 43 -7.92 10.14 -5.06
N GLN A 44 -8.88 9.34 -4.59
CA GLN A 44 -9.73 8.51 -5.44
C GLN A 44 -11.02 9.20 -5.87
N LEU A 45 -11.31 10.38 -5.31
CA LEU A 45 -12.50 11.13 -5.65
C LEU A 45 -12.47 11.56 -7.11
N ASP A 46 -13.57 11.29 -7.81
CA ASP A 46 -13.77 11.69 -9.19
C ASP A 46 -14.20 13.16 -9.23
N TRP A 47 -13.20 14.05 -9.34
CA TRP A 47 -13.42 15.49 -9.26
C TRP A 47 -14.27 16.04 -10.41
N GLU A 48 -14.32 15.37 -11.56
CA GLU A 48 -15.21 15.75 -12.66
C GLU A 48 -16.68 15.54 -12.31
N LYS A 49 -17.00 14.56 -11.46
CA LYS A 49 -18.37 14.38 -10.92
C LYS A 49 -18.71 15.31 -9.77
N VAL A 50 -17.69 15.91 -9.16
CA VAL A 50 -17.83 16.93 -8.11
C VAL A 50 -17.98 18.32 -8.73
N ALA A 51 -17.52 18.51 -9.97
CA ALA A 51 -17.66 19.75 -10.73
C ALA A 51 -19.13 20.19 -10.81
N PHE A 52 -19.36 21.50 -10.68
CA PHE A 52 -20.71 22.06 -10.74
C PHE A 52 -20.65 23.52 -11.22
N LYS A 53 -21.75 23.99 -11.81
CA LYS A 53 -21.84 25.34 -12.41
C LYS A 53 -20.67 25.58 -13.38
N SER A 54 -19.86 26.62 -13.13
CA SER A 54 -18.68 27.01 -13.88
C SER A 54 -17.37 26.54 -13.25
N TYR A 55 -17.43 25.75 -12.16
CA TYR A 55 -16.25 25.23 -11.48
C TYR A 55 -15.90 23.85 -12.04
N SER A 56 -14.71 23.74 -12.64
CA SER A 56 -14.17 22.45 -13.09
C SER A 56 -13.79 21.56 -11.90
N GLY A 57 -13.54 20.27 -12.18
CA GLY A 57 -13.09 19.33 -11.16
C GLY A 57 -11.82 19.80 -10.46
N GLU A 58 -10.85 20.34 -11.21
CA GLU A 58 -9.61 20.87 -10.64
C GLU A 58 -9.85 22.10 -9.75
N MET A 59 -10.78 22.98 -10.12
CA MET A 59 -11.16 24.12 -9.26
C MET A 59 -11.81 23.64 -7.95
N CYS A 60 -12.69 22.64 -8.03
CA CYS A 60 -13.33 22.02 -6.86
C CYS A 60 -12.30 21.36 -5.94
N LYS A 61 -11.34 20.65 -6.52
CA LYS A 61 -10.23 20.01 -5.80
C LYS A 61 -9.33 21.02 -5.10
N GLN A 62 -8.93 22.09 -5.81
CA GLN A 62 -8.11 23.15 -5.24
C GLN A 62 -8.85 23.83 -4.08
N LYS A 63 -10.14 24.12 -4.26
CA LYS A 63 -10.95 24.73 -3.21
C LYS A 63 -11.11 23.83 -1.99
N TRP A 64 -11.36 22.54 -2.21
CA TRP A 64 -11.38 21.56 -1.13
C TRP A 64 -10.05 21.53 -0.37
N GLN A 65 -8.91 21.54 -1.06
CA GLN A 65 -7.60 21.55 -0.40
C GLN A 65 -7.41 22.77 0.50
N GLU A 66 -7.83 23.96 0.06
CA GLU A 66 -7.85 25.18 0.87
C GLU A 66 -8.67 25.00 2.15
N VAL A 67 -9.95 24.65 2.01
CA VAL A 67 -10.87 24.44 3.14
C VAL A 67 -10.35 23.35 4.09
N SER A 68 -9.76 22.29 3.53
CA SER A 68 -9.24 21.16 4.29
C SER A 68 -7.99 21.50 5.12
N ARG A 69 -7.29 22.60 4.83
CA ARG A 69 -6.11 23.04 5.61
C ARG A 69 -6.51 23.75 6.90
N GLU A 70 -7.61 24.48 6.86
CA GLU A 70 -8.12 25.27 7.99
C GLU A 70 -9.01 24.44 8.91
N THR A 71 -9.51 23.30 8.42
CA THR A 71 -10.34 22.38 9.21
C THR A 71 -9.48 21.38 9.99
N ARG A 72 -9.72 21.29 11.30
CA ARG A 72 -9.10 20.26 12.15
C ARG A 72 -9.65 18.89 11.77
N LYS A 73 -8.77 18.02 11.26
CA LYS A 73 -9.09 16.61 10.97
C LYS A 73 -8.88 15.79 12.24
N PHE A 74 -9.97 15.38 12.89
CA PHE A 74 -9.92 14.47 14.04
C PHE A 74 -10.91 13.32 13.85
N ARG A 75 -10.59 12.16 14.41
CA ARG A 75 -11.52 11.03 14.47
C ARG A 75 -12.41 11.17 15.69
N THR A 76 -13.68 10.92 15.49
CA THR A 76 -14.68 10.81 16.56
C THR A 76 -14.52 9.49 17.31
N LEU A 77 -15.02 9.43 18.55
CA LEU A 77 -15.03 8.19 19.31
C LEU A 77 -15.86 7.09 18.62
N THR A 78 -16.95 7.46 17.93
CA THR A 78 -17.77 6.52 17.14
C THR A 78 -16.99 5.87 16.01
N GLU A 79 -16.16 6.63 15.29
CA GLU A 79 -15.27 6.08 14.26
C GLU A 79 -14.21 5.14 14.87
N LEU A 80 -13.65 5.51 16.03
CA LEU A 80 -12.69 4.65 16.74
C LEU A 80 -13.33 3.35 17.25
N ILE A 81 -14.54 3.41 17.80
CA ILE A 81 -15.28 2.23 18.25
C ILE A 81 -15.62 1.33 17.06
N THR A 82 -16.01 1.90 15.91
CA THR A 82 -16.28 1.13 14.68
C THR A 82 -15.02 0.39 14.23
N ASP A 83 -13.87 1.08 14.18
CA ASP A 83 -12.58 0.46 13.85
C ASP A 83 -12.19 -0.63 14.88
N ALA A 84 -12.44 -0.40 16.17
CA ALA A 84 -12.17 -1.35 17.23
C ALA A 84 -13.07 -2.60 17.14
N GLN A 85 -14.35 -2.42 16.80
CA GLN A 85 -15.29 -3.52 16.54
C GLN A 85 -14.87 -4.33 15.32
N GLU A 86 -14.46 -3.68 14.23
CA GLU A 86 -13.90 -4.38 13.06
C GLU A 86 -12.61 -5.12 13.42
N HIS A 87 -11.77 -4.52 14.26
CA HIS A 87 -10.56 -5.17 14.73
C HIS A 87 -10.86 -6.38 15.62
N ALA A 88 -11.84 -6.29 16.51
CA ALA A 88 -12.28 -7.40 17.35
C ALA A 88 -12.91 -8.53 16.52
N LYS A 89 -13.66 -8.20 15.46
CA LYS A 89 -14.22 -9.17 14.52
C LYS A 89 -13.16 -9.80 13.62
N ASN A 90 -12.09 -9.08 13.29
CA ASN A 90 -11.01 -9.56 12.42
C ASN A 90 -9.62 -9.13 12.94
N PRO A 91 -9.12 -9.77 14.00
CA PRO A 91 -7.87 -9.37 14.64
C PRO A 91 -6.64 -9.63 13.76
N TYR A 92 -6.76 -10.47 12.74
CA TYR A 92 -5.66 -10.93 11.90
C TYR A 92 -5.60 -10.28 10.51
N LYS A 93 -6.49 -9.34 10.16
CA LYS A 93 -6.48 -8.67 8.84
C LYS A 93 -5.10 -8.14 8.45
N GLY A 94 -4.63 -8.47 7.25
CA GLY A 94 -3.44 -7.90 6.62
C GLY A 94 -2.11 -8.31 7.27
N ARG A 95 -1.37 -7.34 7.83
CA ARG A 95 0.01 -7.56 8.34
C ARG A 95 0.08 -8.44 9.58
N LYS A 96 -1.03 -8.59 10.35
CA LYS A 96 -1.06 -9.37 11.59
C LYS A 96 -1.19 -10.87 11.35
N MET A 97 -1.86 -11.32 10.29
CA MET A 97 -1.87 -12.73 9.86
C MET A 97 -0.45 -13.26 9.63
N LYS A 98 0.40 -12.48 8.95
CA LYS A 98 1.83 -12.83 8.74
C LYS A 98 2.66 -12.91 10.02
N LYS A 99 2.11 -12.50 11.16
CA LYS A 99 2.74 -12.56 12.49
C LYS A 99 2.19 -13.70 13.35
N HIS A 100 1.18 -14.45 12.89
CA HIS A 100 0.68 -15.60 13.64
C HIS A 100 1.79 -16.64 13.81
N PRO A 101 1.97 -17.26 14.99
CA PRO A 101 3.05 -18.24 15.24
C PRO A 101 3.04 -19.38 14.23
N ASP A 102 1.85 -19.88 13.89
CA ASP A 102 1.66 -21.01 12.97
C ASP A 102 1.59 -20.60 11.48
N TYR A 103 1.64 -19.30 11.16
CA TYR A 103 1.64 -18.85 9.76
C TYR A 103 2.95 -19.28 9.08
N PRO A 104 2.89 -20.06 7.99
CA PRO A 104 4.10 -20.59 7.38
C PRO A 104 4.96 -19.45 6.81
N LYS A 105 6.27 -19.52 7.03
CA LYS A 105 7.23 -18.57 6.45
C LYS A 105 7.39 -18.86 4.96
N LYS A 106 7.42 -17.79 4.15
CA LYS A 106 7.68 -17.92 2.72
C LYS A 106 9.06 -18.54 2.47
N PRO A 107 9.18 -19.45 1.49
CA PRO A 107 10.47 -19.99 1.11
C PRO A 107 11.38 -18.87 0.58
N LEU A 108 12.68 -19.05 0.78
CA LEU A 108 13.67 -18.11 0.26
C LEU A 108 13.79 -18.28 -1.26
N THR A 109 13.83 -17.17 -1.99
CA THR A 109 14.07 -17.21 -3.44
C THR A 109 15.46 -17.76 -3.75
N PRO A 110 15.69 -18.29 -4.97
CA PRO A 110 16.98 -18.89 -5.34
C PRO A 110 18.17 -17.95 -5.09
N TYR A 111 18.05 -16.69 -5.52
CA TYR A 111 19.06 -15.66 -5.26
C TYR A 111 19.28 -15.42 -3.75
N PHE A 112 18.22 -15.36 -2.95
CA PHE A 112 18.36 -15.07 -1.53
C PHE A 112 19.00 -16.23 -0.76
N ARG A 113 18.77 -17.47 -1.19
CA ARG A 113 19.52 -18.64 -0.69
C ARG A 113 21.01 -18.51 -0.94
N PHE A 114 21.38 -18.29 -2.21
CA PHE A 114 22.76 -18.04 -2.59
C PHE A 114 23.39 -16.89 -1.80
N PHE A 115 22.65 -15.78 -1.67
CA PHE A 115 23.10 -14.60 -0.94
C PHE A 115 23.42 -14.91 0.52
N LEU A 116 22.56 -15.64 1.24
CA LEU A 116 22.81 -15.99 2.64
C LEU A 116 24.01 -16.93 2.80
N GLU A 117 24.14 -17.92 1.94
CA GLU A 117 25.25 -18.88 1.94
C GLU A 117 26.59 -18.16 1.74
N LYS A 118 26.69 -17.32 0.70
CA LYS A 118 27.91 -16.58 0.41
C LYS A 118 28.17 -15.46 1.41
N ARG A 119 27.13 -14.75 1.88
CA ARG A 119 27.27 -13.68 2.87
C ARG A 119 27.96 -14.17 4.14
N ALA A 120 27.63 -15.37 4.62
CA ALA A 120 28.30 -15.94 5.79
C ALA A 120 29.81 -16.16 5.56
N HIS A 121 30.20 -16.53 4.34
CA HIS A 121 31.62 -16.68 3.97
C HIS A 121 32.33 -15.32 3.87
N TYR A 122 31.74 -14.36 3.16
CA TYR A 122 32.32 -13.03 2.98
C TYR A 122 32.44 -12.24 4.30
N LEU A 123 31.50 -12.37 5.23
CA LEU A 123 31.59 -11.70 6.54
C LEU A 123 32.73 -12.25 7.40
N LYS A 124 33.13 -13.52 7.21
CA LYS A 124 34.32 -14.08 7.88
C LYS A 124 35.62 -13.52 7.32
N LEU A 125 35.69 -13.36 6.00
CA LEU A 125 36.88 -12.83 5.32
C LEU A 125 36.99 -11.30 5.44
N HIS A 126 35.86 -10.61 5.46
CA HIS A 126 35.79 -9.15 5.51
C HIS A 126 34.80 -8.67 6.58
N PRO A 127 35.14 -8.77 7.88
CA PRO A 127 34.24 -8.40 8.97
C PRO A 127 33.83 -6.91 8.99
N LYS A 128 34.61 -6.05 8.33
CA LYS A 128 34.37 -4.60 8.23
C LYS A 128 33.58 -4.19 6.98
N MET A 129 33.29 -5.11 6.05
CA MET A 129 32.58 -4.80 4.82
C MET A 129 31.09 -4.51 5.09
N ASN A 130 30.55 -3.51 4.42
CA ASN A 130 29.17 -3.09 4.58
C ASN A 130 28.20 -3.96 3.74
N ASN A 131 26.99 -4.23 4.24
CA ASN A 131 26.00 -5.09 3.57
C ASN A 131 25.61 -4.62 2.15
N ALA A 132 25.64 -3.31 1.87
CA ALA A 132 25.33 -2.74 0.56
C ALA A 132 26.41 -3.06 -0.48
N GLU A 133 27.69 -3.02 -0.09
CA GLU A 133 28.81 -3.42 -0.95
C GLU A 133 28.76 -4.93 -1.22
N LEU A 134 28.53 -5.71 -0.17
CA LEU A 134 28.38 -7.16 -0.28
C LEU A 134 27.21 -7.56 -1.20
N SER A 135 26.07 -6.89 -1.08
CA SER A 135 24.91 -7.11 -1.94
C SER A 135 25.23 -6.85 -3.42
N LYS A 136 26.01 -5.81 -3.72
CA LYS A 136 26.43 -5.51 -5.10
C LYS A 136 27.31 -6.63 -5.68
N ILE A 137 28.30 -7.08 -4.91
CA ILE A 137 29.22 -8.16 -5.30
C ILE A 137 28.44 -9.44 -5.55
N LEU A 138 27.62 -9.88 -4.58
CA LEU A 138 26.86 -11.13 -4.68
C LEU A 138 25.78 -11.09 -5.77
N THR A 139 25.20 -9.93 -6.07
CA THR A 139 24.27 -9.79 -7.21
C THR A 139 24.98 -10.04 -8.54
N LYS A 140 26.22 -9.54 -8.69
CA LYS A 140 27.02 -9.76 -9.90
C LYS A 140 27.45 -11.22 -10.00
N GLU A 141 27.99 -11.78 -8.91
CA GLU A 141 28.41 -13.18 -8.82
C GLU A 141 27.26 -14.14 -9.18
N TYR A 142 26.05 -13.90 -8.64
CA TYR A 142 24.89 -14.74 -8.96
C TYR A 142 24.47 -14.68 -10.44
N LYS A 143 24.61 -13.53 -11.09
CA LYS A 143 24.28 -13.40 -12.52
C LYS A 143 25.26 -14.18 -13.39
N GLU A 144 26.53 -14.16 -13.01
CA GLU A 144 27.64 -14.83 -13.71
C GLU A 144 27.72 -16.34 -13.41
N LEU A 145 26.99 -16.85 -12.41
CA LEU A 145 26.94 -18.29 -12.12
C LEU A 145 26.42 -19.11 -13.32
N PRO A 146 27.00 -20.31 -13.56
CA PRO A 146 26.46 -21.27 -14.50
C PRO A 146 25.03 -21.67 -14.16
N ASP A 147 24.24 -22.01 -15.18
CA ASP A 147 22.84 -22.39 -14.99
C ASP A 147 22.70 -23.69 -14.17
N SER A 148 23.67 -24.62 -14.26
CA SER A 148 23.72 -25.82 -13.43
C SER A 148 23.82 -25.52 -11.92
N GLU A 149 24.61 -24.50 -11.55
CA GLU A 149 24.75 -24.05 -10.16
C GLU A 149 23.48 -23.31 -9.70
N LYS A 150 22.87 -22.51 -10.58
CA LYS A 150 21.60 -21.83 -10.31
C LYS A 150 20.46 -22.83 -10.13
N GLU A 151 20.44 -23.90 -10.91
CA GLU A 151 19.40 -24.93 -10.93
C GLU A 151 19.23 -25.57 -9.55
N LYS A 152 20.32 -25.81 -8.82
CA LYS A 152 20.28 -26.26 -7.41
C LYS A 152 19.39 -25.36 -6.55
N TYR A 153 19.63 -24.04 -6.58
CA TYR A 153 18.85 -23.08 -5.78
C TYR A 153 17.39 -22.95 -6.26
N VAL A 154 17.15 -23.12 -7.57
CA VAL A 154 15.81 -23.14 -8.15
C VAL A 154 15.03 -24.37 -7.67
N ASN A 155 15.63 -25.56 -7.73
CA ASN A 155 15.00 -26.81 -7.31
C ASN A 155 14.67 -26.79 -5.80
N ASP A 156 15.60 -26.30 -4.97
CA ASP A 156 15.36 -26.10 -3.54
C ASP A 156 14.17 -25.16 -3.29
N PHE A 157 14.10 -24.04 -4.01
CA PHE A 157 12.98 -23.10 -3.90
C PHE A 157 11.65 -23.74 -4.32
N LEU A 158 11.62 -24.50 -5.41
CA LEU A 158 10.41 -25.16 -5.89
C LEU A 158 9.88 -26.19 -4.88
N LYS A 159 10.78 -27.03 -4.34
CA LYS A 159 10.44 -28.01 -3.31
C LYS A 159 9.88 -27.37 -2.04
N GLU A 160 10.52 -26.30 -1.57
CA GLU A 160 10.03 -25.59 -0.39
C GLU A 160 8.76 -24.79 -0.65
N LYS A 161 8.57 -24.28 -1.87
CA LYS A 161 7.35 -23.61 -2.29
C LYS A 161 6.17 -24.56 -2.23
N GLU A 162 6.33 -25.80 -2.67
CA GLU A 162 5.30 -26.83 -2.55
C GLU A 162 4.96 -27.12 -1.07
N SER A 163 5.98 -27.38 -0.24
CA SER A 163 5.80 -27.57 1.21
C SER A 163 5.16 -26.35 1.90
N TYR A 164 5.51 -25.14 1.47
CA TYR A 164 4.90 -23.90 1.95
C TYR A 164 3.43 -23.82 1.56
N MET A 165 3.08 -24.15 0.32
CA MET A 165 1.69 -24.15 -0.15
C MET A 165 0.84 -25.16 0.64
N PHE A 166 1.36 -26.37 0.88
CA PHE A 166 0.69 -27.36 1.70
C PHE A 166 0.48 -26.88 3.15
N ARG A 167 1.53 -26.35 3.79
CA ARG A 167 1.43 -25.79 5.15
C ARG A 167 0.49 -24.58 5.22
N LEU A 168 0.44 -23.77 4.17
CA LEU A 168 -0.46 -22.64 4.08
C LEU A 168 -1.90 -23.12 4.00
N GLN A 169 -2.19 -24.11 3.15
CA GLN A 169 -3.52 -24.69 3.07
C GLN A 169 -3.95 -25.31 4.41
N LYS A 170 -3.06 -26.06 5.06
CA LYS A 170 -3.33 -26.61 6.39
C LYS A 170 -3.59 -25.51 7.42
N PHE A 171 -2.77 -24.46 7.44
CA PHE A 171 -3.00 -23.29 8.30
C PHE A 171 -4.37 -22.64 8.04
N GLN A 172 -4.80 -22.55 6.78
CA GLN A 172 -6.11 -22.01 6.43
C GLN A 172 -7.28 -22.90 6.90
N GLN A 173 -7.08 -24.22 6.96
CA GLN A 173 -8.06 -25.19 7.47
C GLN A 173 -8.11 -25.24 9.00
N ASP A 174 -6.95 -25.20 9.65
CA ASP A 174 -6.81 -25.26 11.11
C ASP A 174 -7.21 -23.93 11.77
N HIS A 175 -7.12 -22.83 11.02
CA HIS A 175 -7.49 -21.48 11.46
C HIS A 175 -8.50 -20.82 10.49
N PRO A 176 -9.71 -21.39 10.35
CA PRO A 176 -10.72 -20.86 9.44
C PRO A 176 -11.15 -19.43 9.82
N GLU A 177 -11.12 -19.06 11.10
CA GLU A 177 -11.37 -17.69 11.60
C GLU A 177 -10.33 -16.67 11.10
N ILE A 178 -9.13 -17.13 10.77
CA ILE A 178 -8.05 -16.31 10.20
C ILE A 178 -8.21 -16.22 8.67
N CYS A 179 -8.69 -17.28 8.02
CA CYS A 179 -8.74 -17.39 6.56
C CYS A 179 -10.09 -16.95 5.92
N HIS A 180 -11.24 -17.18 6.56
CA HIS A 180 -12.57 -16.84 6.02
C HIS A 180 -12.75 -15.32 5.84
N GLN A 181 -12.03 -14.51 6.61
CA GLN A 181 -12.19 -13.06 6.56
C GLN A 181 -11.46 -12.36 5.40
N THR A 182 -10.75 -13.12 4.56
CA THR A 182 -10.08 -12.61 3.34
C THR A 182 -10.75 -13.03 2.03
N CYS A 183 -11.77 -13.90 2.07
CA CYS A 183 -12.44 -14.40 0.85
C CYS A 183 -13.76 -13.67 0.53
N LEU A 184 -14.17 -12.68 1.33
CA LEU A 184 -15.34 -11.82 1.08
C LEU A 184 -14.96 -10.41 0.60
N GLN A 185 -13.99 -10.32 -0.32
CA GLN A 185 -13.79 -9.12 -1.15
C GLN A 185 -13.61 -9.53 -2.61
#